data_AF-A0A349YLK4-F1
#
_entry.id   AF-A0A349YLK4-F1
#
_cell.length_a   1.000
_cell.length_b   1.000
_cell.length_c   1.000
_cell.angle_alpha   90.00
_cell.angle_beta   90.00
_cell.angle_gamma   90.00
#
_symmetry.space_group_name_H-M   'P 1'
#
loop_
_entity.id
_entity.type
_entity.pdbx_description
1 polymer ?
#
loop_
_entity_poly.entity_id
_entity_poly.type
_entity_poly.pdbx_seq_one_letter_code
_entity_poly.pdbx_strand_id
1 'polypeptide(L)'
;MSNKNLLEMPSSYAVMDTEEMMYLDGGLNIGMNRGYLDKNICLDQARGVIRTYNWKNVTAEQLQREIYGHAVVYYKWSVLQNIPYLDEKVYSHVADGVDLDDQVDRYQWVWDNVTWRM
;
A
#
# COMPACT_ATOMS: atom_id res chain seq x y z
N MET A 1 -29.88 37.27 27.64
CA MET A 1 -28.87 36.24 27.99
C MET A 1 -29.49 34.90 27.58
N SER A 2 -28.98 34.08 26.68
CA SER A 2 -27.60 33.83 26.24
C SER A 2 -27.58 33.63 24.72
N ASN A 3 -26.66 34.32 24.03
CA ASN A 3 -26.42 34.12 22.60
C ASN A 3 -25.77 32.75 22.42
N LYS A 4 -26.38 31.93 21.56
CA LYS A 4 -25.78 30.68 21.08
C LYS A 4 -24.42 31.01 20.47
N ASN A 5 -23.36 30.43 21.00
CA ASN A 5 -22.02 30.47 20.41
C ASN A 5 -22.10 29.87 19.00
N LEU A 6 -22.36 30.71 17.99
CA LEU A 6 -22.11 30.35 16.60
C LEU A 6 -20.60 30.31 16.44
N LEU A 7 -20.07 29.12 16.21
CA LEU A 7 -18.68 28.92 15.88
C LEU A 7 -18.45 29.54 14.50
N GLU A 8 -17.89 30.75 14.44
CA GLU A 8 -17.51 31.39 13.17
C GLU A 8 -16.26 30.72 12.62
N MET A 9 -16.42 29.96 11.53
CA MET A 9 -15.30 29.35 10.83
C MET A 9 -14.56 30.41 10.00
N PRO A 10 -13.22 30.40 9.95
CA PRO A 10 -12.45 31.34 9.13
C PRO A 10 -12.85 31.23 7.67
N SER A 11 -12.86 32.33 6.92
CA SER A 11 -13.25 32.35 5.50
C SER A 11 -12.39 31.46 4.58
N SER A 12 -11.27 30.94 5.08
CA SER A 12 -10.36 30.03 4.37
C SER A 12 -10.46 28.57 4.84
N TYR A 13 -11.52 28.20 5.58
CA TYR A 13 -11.67 26.83 6.03
C TYR A 13 -11.97 25.91 4.82
N ALA A 14 -11.21 24.81 4.72
CA ALA A 14 -11.58 23.72 3.84
C ALA A 14 -12.67 22.91 4.54
N VAL A 15 -13.84 22.81 3.92
CA VAL A 15 -14.86 21.83 4.34
C VAL A 15 -14.35 20.47 3.90
N MET A 16 -13.78 19.72 4.83
CA MET A 16 -13.38 18.33 4.62
C MET A 16 -14.51 17.44 5.14
N ASP A 17 -14.90 16.43 4.37
CA ASP A 17 -15.98 15.52 4.78
C ASP A 17 -15.60 14.84 6.10
N THR A 18 -16.59 14.55 6.95
CA THR A 18 -16.37 13.72 8.13
C THR A 18 -15.85 12.34 7.75
N GLU A 19 -16.25 11.81 6.58
CA GLU A 19 -15.64 10.59 6.01
C GLU A 19 -14.15 10.80 5.70
N GLU A 20 -13.75 11.88 5.03
CA GLU A 20 -12.32 12.21 4.78
C GLU A 20 -11.52 12.47 6.07
N MET A 21 -12.15 13.00 7.11
CA MET A 21 -11.55 13.21 8.44
C MET A 21 -11.47 11.92 9.26
N MET A 22 -12.26 10.90 8.92
CA MET A 22 -12.26 9.56 9.52
C MET A 22 -11.53 8.51 8.66
N TYR A 23 -10.98 8.91 7.50
CA TYR A 23 -10.05 8.11 6.71
C TYR A 23 -8.72 7.97 7.47
N LEU A 24 -8.75 7.12 8.50
CA LEU A 24 -7.58 6.45 9.01
C LEU A 24 -7.28 5.33 8.03
N ASP A 25 -6.72 5.66 6.85
CA ASP A 25 -6.12 4.63 6.01
C ASP A 25 -5.06 3.97 6.88
N GLY A 26 -5.36 2.74 7.31
CA GLY A 26 -4.50 1.89 8.13
C GLY A 26 -3.32 1.36 7.31
N GLY A 27 -2.81 2.19 6.41
CA GLY A 27 -1.74 1.89 5.50
C GLY A 27 -0.39 2.08 6.15
N LEU A 28 0.48 1.10 5.95
CA LEU A 28 1.85 1.11 6.38
C LEU A 28 2.76 1.17 5.15
N ASN A 29 3.45 2.29 4.97
CA ASN A 29 4.57 2.33 4.03
C ASN A 29 5.84 1.81 4.72
N ILE A 30 6.36 0.67 4.26
CA ILE A 30 7.59 0.07 4.82
C ILE A 30 8.88 0.51 4.10
N GLY A 31 8.78 1.41 3.12
CA GLY A 31 9.88 1.81 2.25
C GLY A 31 10.38 0.68 1.35
N MET A 32 11.04 1.01 0.25
CA MET A 32 11.61 0.00 -0.64
C MET A 32 12.97 -0.51 -0.13
N ASN A 33 13.13 -1.83 0.00
CA ASN A 33 14.38 -2.47 0.38
C ASN A 33 14.78 -3.51 -0.67
N ARG A 34 16.06 -3.52 -1.06
CA ARG A 34 16.59 -4.50 -2.03
C ARG A 34 16.51 -5.95 -1.55
N GLY A 35 16.50 -6.15 -0.23
CA GLY A 35 16.26 -7.47 0.39
C GLY A 35 14.88 -8.05 0.06
N TYR A 36 13.90 -7.23 -0.34
CA TYR A 36 12.57 -7.70 -0.75
C TYR A 36 12.55 -8.42 -2.11
N LEU A 37 13.70 -8.55 -2.77
CA LEU A 37 13.87 -9.50 -3.88
C LEU A 37 14.02 -10.96 -3.39
N ASP A 38 14.10 -11.19 -2.08
CA ASP A 38 14.03 -12.51 -1.45
C ASP A 38 12.64 -12.73 -0.83
N LYS A 39 11.94 -13.76 -1.33
CA LYS A 39 10.59 -14.12 -0.89
C LYS A 39 10.52 -14.45 0.60
N ASN A 40 11.58 -14.99 1.21
CA ASN A 40 11.60 -15.32 2.64
C ASN A 40 11.64 -14.05 3.49
N ILE A 41 12.44 -13.05 3.08
CA ILE A 41 12.49 -11.75 3.75
C ILE A 41 11.11 -11.08 3.69
N CYS A 42 10.44 -11.13 2.53
CA CYS A 42 9.09 -10.59 2.40
C CYS A 42 8.08 -11.30 3.31
N LEU A 43 8.19 -12.63 3.48
CA LEU A 43 7.29 -13.39 4.36
C LEU A 43 7.48 -13.00 5.82
N ASP A 44 8.73 -12.86 6.26
CA ASP A 44 9.05 -12.46 7.63
C ASP A 44 8.56 -11.04 7.91
N GLN A 45 8.73 -10.13 6.94
CA GLN A 45 8.20 -8.78 7.00
C GLN A 45 6.67 -8.77 7.09
N ALA A 46 5.97 -9.49 6.20
CA ALA A 46 4.51 -9.61 6.19
C ALA A 46 3.95 -10.15 7.52
N ARG A 47 4.56 -11.21 8.06
CA ARG A 47 4.21 -11.75 9.39
C ARG A 47 4.45 -10.74 10.51
N GLY A 48 5.53 -9.97 10.40
CA GLY A 48 5.85 -8.88 11.33
C GLY A 48 4.77 -7.81 11.34
N VAL A 49 4.34 -7.36 10.16
CA VAL A 49 3.28 -6.36 9.99
C VAL A 49 1.95 -6.86 10.56
N ILE A 50 1.47 -8.03 10.13
CA ILE A 50 0.20 -8.59 10.62
C ILE A 50 0.19 -8.73 12.14
N ARG A 51 1.30 -9.18 12.73
CA ARG A 51 1.41 -9.31 14.20
C ARG A 51 1.41 -7.96 14.90
N THR A 52 2.14 -6.98 14.36
CA THR A 52 2.32 -5.66 14.99
C THR A 52 1.04 -4.84 14.95
N TYR A 53 0.34 -4.86 13.83
CA TYR A 53 -0.88 -4.08 13.62
C TYR A 53 -2.17 -4.89 13.83
N ASN A 54 -2.03 -6.19 14.15
CA ASN A 54 -3.14 -7.10 14.41
C ASN A 54 -4.15 -7.19 13.25
N TRP A 55 -3.67 -7.06 12.02
CA TRP A 55 -4.47 -7.15 10.78
C TRP A 55 -5.17 -8.50 10.63
N LYS A 56 -6.39 -8.50 10.07
CA LYS A 56 -7.28 -9.68 10.03
C LYS A 56 -7.84 -10.00 8.65
N ASN A 57 -7.84 -9.05 7.74
CA ASN A 57 -8.49 -9.17 6.43
C ASN A 57 -7.50 -9.47 5.30
N VAL A 58 -6.21 -9.56 5.62
CA VAL A 58 -5.14 -9.96 4.69
C VAL A 58 -4.30 -11.09 5.28
N THR A 59 -3.86 -12.02 4.42
CA THR A 59 -2.95 -13.10 4.81
C THR A 59 -1.49 -12.72 4.64
N ALA A 60 -0.61 -13.36 5.40
CA ALA A 60 0.83 -13.13 5.29
C ALA A 60 1.37 -13.48 3.88
N GLU A 61 0.75 -14.45 3.20
CA GLU A 61 1.13 -14.81 1.83
C GLU A 61 0.71 -13.75 0.81
N GLN A 62 -0.45 -13.11 0.99
CA GLN A 62 -0.89 -12.01 0.12
C GLN A 62 0.05 -10.81 0.24
N LEU A 63 0.31 -10.35 1.48
CA LEU A 63 1.27 -9.26 1.72
C LEU A 63 2.68 -9.63 1.26
N GLN A 64 3.13 -10.88 1.47
CA GLN A 64 4.44 -11.33 0.98
C GLN A 64 4.57 -11.12 -0.53
N ARG A 65 3.53 -11.47 -1.29
CA ARG A 65 3.52 -11.34 -2.75
C ARG A 65 3.47 -9.90 -3.19
N GLU A 66 2.73 -9.06 -2.49
CA GLU A 66 2.69 -7.61 -2.70
C GLU A 66 4.07 -6.98 -2.46
N ILE A 67 4.68 -7.20 -1.29
CA ILE A 67 6.02 -6.68 -0.96
C ILE A 67 7.04 -7.13 -2.02
N TYR A 68 7.02 -8.41 -2.40
CA TYR A 68 7.89 -8.94 -3.44
C TYR A 68 7.60 -8.32 -4.81
N GLY A 69 6.33 -8.17 -5.17
CA GLY A 69 5.87 -7.60 -6.43
C GLY A 69 6.33 -6.15 -6.60
N HIS A 70 6.15 -5.35 -5.55
CA HIS A 70 6.67 -3.98 -5.49
C HIS A 70 8.18 -3.95 -5.72
N ALA A 71 8.95 -4.79 -5.03
CA ALA A 71 10.39 -4.84 -5.19
C ALA A 71 10.84 -5.26 -6.60
N VAL A 72 10.17 -6.26 -7.19
CA VAL A 72 10.45 -6.71 -8.56
C VAL A 72 10.20 -5.59 -9.56
N VAL A 73 9.03 -4.94 -9.51
CA VAL A 73 8.69 -3.86 -10.44
C VAL A 73 9.64 -2.68 -10.24
N TYR A 74 9.88 -2.26 -9.01
CA TYR A 74 10.76 -1.12 -8.69
C TYR A 74 12.19 -1.32 -9.20
N TYR A 75 12.81 -2.48 -8.92
CA TYR A 75 14.22 -2.72 -9.27
C TYR A 75 14.45 -3.24 -10.69
N LYS A 76 13.43 -3.80 -11.35
CA LYS A 76 13.58 -4.42 -12.67
C LYS A 76 12.72 -3.77 -13.77
N TRP A 77 12.12 -2.61 -13.51
CA TRP A 77 11.20 -1.93 -14.43
C TRP A 77 11.68 -1.85 -15.89
N SER A 78 12.95 -1.49 -16.12
CA SER A 78 13.51 -1.35 -17.48
C SER A 78 13.37 -2.60 -18.36
N VAL A 79 13.35 -3.78 -17.75
CA VAL A 79 13.16 -5.08 -18.41
C VAL A 79 11.67 -5.47 -18.44
N LEU A 80 10.90 -5.02 -17.46
CA LEU A 80 9.51 -5.43 -17.23
C LEU A 80 8.47 -4.56 -17.95
N GLN A 81 8.79 -3.32 -18.31
CA GLN A 81 7.87 -2.35 -18.93
C GLN A 81 7.20 -2.83 -20.24
N ASN A 82 7.73 -3.89 -20.87
CA ASN A 82 7.16 -4.48 -22.09
C ASN A 82 6.26 -5.70 -21.81
N ILE A 83 6.14 -6.13 -20.56
CA ILE A 83 5.31 -7.27 -20.17
C ILE A 83 3.87 -6.79 -20.03
N PRO A 84 2.89 -7.46 -20.66
CA PRO A 84 1.48 -7.15 -20.47
C PRO A 84 1.12 -7.08 -18.98
N TYR A 85 0.26 -6.13 -18.61
CA TYR A 85 -0.20 -5.89 -17.23
C TYR A 85 0.83 -5.25 -16.27
N LEU A 86 2.07 -5.00 -16.70
CA LEU A 86 3.03 -4.13 -16.00
C LEU A 86 3.10 -2.79 -16.72
N ASP A 87 2.05 -1.97 -16.53
CA ASP A 87 1.91 -0.66 -17.14
C ASP A 87 2.37 0.49 -16.21
N GLU A 88 2.32 1.73 -16.71
CA GLU A 88 2.70 2.91 -15.94
C GLU A 88 1.87 3.11 -14.66
N LYS A 89 0.64 2.57 -14.58
CA LYS A 89 -0.19 2.66 -13.38
C LYS A 89 0.32 1.72 -12.30
N VAL A 90 0.68 0.49 -12.66
CA VAL A 90 1.34 -0.44 -11.75
C VAL A 90 2.69 0.12 -11.31
N TYR A 91 3.46 0.73 -12.22
CA TYR A 91 4.71 1.38 -11.86
C TYR A 91 4.50 2.54 -10.86
N SER A 92 3.51 3.39 -11.10
CA SER A 92 3.19 4.51 -10.21
C SER A 92 2.80 4.03 -8.81
N HIS A 93 2.11 2.89 -8.71
CA HIS A 93 1.73 2.26 -7.42
C HIS A 93 2.94 1.76 -6.61
N VAL A 94 4.06 1.42 -7.27
CA VAL A 94 5.26 0.92 -6.57
C VAL A 94 6.34 2.00 -6.35
N ALA A 95 6.18 3.17 -6.98
CA ALA A 95 7.24 4.18 -7.07
C ALA A 95 7.59 4.80 -5.70
N ASP A 96 6.62 4.89 -4.79
CA ASP A 96 6.78 5.54 -3.48
C ASP A 96 7.01 4.55 -2.33
N GLY A 97 7.34 3.30 -2.65
CA GLY A 97 7.64 2.25 -1.68
C GLY A 97 6.63 1.12 -1.71
N VAL A 98 6.32 0.57 -0.53
CA VAL A 98 5.35 -0.52 -0.40
C VAL A 98 4.31 -0.09 0.61
N ASP A 99 3.19 0.39 0.09
CA ASP A 99 2.01 0.78 0.85
C ASP A 99 1.16 -0.46 1.12
N LEU A 100 1.24 -0.97 2.34
CA LEU A 100 0.51 -2.16 2.76
C LEU A 100 -0.74 -1.77 3.54
N ASP A 101 -1.85 -2.46 3.33
CA ASP A 101 -3.08 -2.27 4.10
C ASP A 101 -3.58 -3.58 4.73
N ASP A 102 -4.53 -3.50 5.67
CA ASP A 102 -5.33 -4.66 6.13
C ASP A 102 -6.41 -5.04 5.09
N GLN A 103 -5.99 -5.22 3.84
CA GLN A 103 -6.79 -5.69 2.73
C GLN A 103 -5.88 -6.24 1.62
N VAL A 104 -6.45 -6.97 0.68
CA VAL A 104 -5.71 -7.50 -0.47
C VAL A 104 -5.46 -6.38 -1.47
N ASP A 105 -4.20 -6.20 -1.88
CA ASP A 105 -3.83 -5.17 -2.85
C ASP A 105 -4.59 -5.34 -4.18
N ARG A 106 -4.97 -4.21 -4.77
CA ARG A 106 -5.74 -4.18 -6.03
C ARG A 106 -5.00 -4.82 -7.21
N TYR A 107 -3.67 -4.90 -7.14
CA TYR A 107 -2.81 -5.54 -8.13
C TYR A 107 -2.36 -6.95 -7.68
N GLN A 108 -2.99 -7.57 -6.68
CA GLN A 108 -2.68 -8.92 -6.23
C GLN A 108 -2.59 -9.93 -7.38
N TRP A 109 -3.44 -9.81 -8.40
CA TRP A 109 -3.38 -10.68 -9.57
C TRP A 109 -2.06 -10.54 -10.35
N VAL A 110 -1.54 -9.31 -10.48
CA VAL A 110 -0.24 -9.01 -11.10
C VAL A 110 0.88 -9.63 -10.26
N TRP A 111 0.79 -9.49 -8.93
CA TRP A 111 1.75 -10.10 -8.01
C TRP A 111 1.77 -11.62 -8.15
N ASP A 112 0.60 -12.25 -8.14
CA ASP A 112 0.44 -13.70 -8.19
C ASP A 112 0.87 -14.33 -9.53
N ASN A 113 0.58 -13.67 -10.65
CA ASN A 113 0.68 -14.29 -11.97
C ASN A 113 1.84 -13.77 -12.81
N VAL A 114 2.32 -12.55 -12.54
CA VAL A 114 3.39 -11.94 -13.30
C VAL A 114 4.68 -11.97 -12.51
N THR A 115 4.74 -11.28 -11.37
CA THR A 115 6.01 -11.11 -10.65
C THR A 115 6.40 -12.37 -9.86
N TRP A 116 5.45 -13.06 -9.21
CA TRP A 116 5.75 -14.24 -8.38
C TRP A 116 6.41 -15.41 -9.12
N ARG A 117 6.24 -15.48 -10.44
CA ARG A 117 6.81 -16.54 -11.29
C ARG A 117 8.22 -16.22 -11.81
N MET A 118 8.72 -15.01 -11.56
CA MET A 118 10.08 -14.57 -11.89
C MET A 118 11.08 -14.97 -10.79
#